data_AF-A0A537YKR4-F1
#
_entry.id   AF-A0A537YKR4-F1
#
_cell.length_a   1.000
_cell.length_b   1.000
_cell.length_c   1.000
_cell.angle_alpha   90.00
_cell.angle_beta   90.00
_cell.angle_gamma   90.00
#
_symmetry.space_group_name_H-M   'P 1'
#
loop_
_entity.id
_entity.type
_entity.pdbx_description
1 polymer ?
#
loop_
_entity_poly.entity_id
_entity_poly.type
_entity_poly.pdbx_seq_one_letter_code
_entity_poly.pdbx_strand_id
1 'polypeptide(L)'
;MPIEAGWGGPIDVSGDHLPFFGTLETGNVHYGLGFTGNGVGPAHLGGRILAHRLLAKYDDVLALPLVDLEPRRFPPEPIRSVGAMVTNRAIHRRDVTLDGEEIPNPFVDFVAKLPRRLGYNLGP
;
A
#
# COMPACT_ATOMS: atom_id res chain seq x y z
N MET A 1 -22.09 -20.46 -13.32
CA MET A 1 -20.86 -21.11 -13.81
C MET A 1 -20.16 -21.75 -12.62
N PRO A 2 -19.59 -22.96 -12.74
CA PRO A 2 -18.75 -23.52 -11.67
C PRO A 2 -17.48 -22.66 -11.50
N ILE A 3 -17.04 -22.46 -10.25
CA ILE A 3 -15.77 -21.81 -9.94
C ILE A 3 -14.66 -22.85 -10.16
N GLU A 4 -13.71 -22.56 -11.04
CA GLU A 4 -12.58 -23.45 -11.35
C GLU A 4 -11.45 -23.34 -10.31
N ALA A 5 -11.16 -22.12 -9.84
CA ALA A 5 -10.14 -21.86 -8.83
C ALA A 5 -10.40 -20.55 -8.07
N GLY A 6 -9.84 -20.44 -6.86
CA GLY A 6 -9.79 -19.23 -6.06
C GLY A 6 -8.43 -19.10 -5.38
N TRP A 7 -7.90 -17.88 -5.29
CA TRP A 7 -6.62 -17.60 -4.65
C TRP A 7 -6.68 -16.32 -3.83
N GLY A 8 -5.77 -16.22 -2.88
CA GLY A 8 -5.58 -15.03 -2.06
C GLY A 8 -4.22 -15.10 -1.38
N GLY A 9 -3.72 -13.95 -0.95
CA GLY A 9 -2.44 -13.86 -0.27
C GLY A 9 -2.29 -12.51 0.42
N PRO A 10 -1.41 -12.41 1.42
CA PRO A 10 -1.11 -11.13 2.05
C PRO A 10 -0.45 -10.20 1.03
N ILE A 11 -0.78 -8.91 1.14
CA ILE A 11 -0.07 -7.83 0.47
C ILE A 11 0.53 -6.90 1.51
N ASP A 12 1.61 -6.21 1.15
CA ASP A 12 2.07 -5.08 1.93
C ASP A 12 1.09 -3.91 1.82
N VAL A 13 1.22 -2.94 2.73
CA VAL A 13 0.41 -1.72 2.71
C VAL A 13 1.32 -0.55 3.05
N SER A 14 1.43 0.42 2.15
CA SER A 14 2.07 1.71 2.42
C SER A 14 1.02 2.79 2.69
N GLY A 15 1.38 3.81 3.49
CA GLY A 15 0.45 4.87 3.85
C GLY A 15 -0.06 5.68 2.66
N ASP A 16 0.74 5.81 1.60
CA ASP A 16 0.41 6.61 0.42
C ASP A 16 -0.05 5.79 -0.78
N HIS A 17 -0.08 4.44 -0.67
CA HIS A 17 -0.36 3.51 -1.78
C HIS A 17 0.59 3.62 -2.98
N LEU A 18 1.77 4.19 -2.79
CA LEU A 18 2.80 4.31 -3.81
C LEU A 18 4.01 3.44 -3.44
N PRO A 19 4.68 2.83 -4.45
CA PRO A 19 5.96 2.19 -4.22
C PRO A 19 7.04 3.25 -3.98
N PHE A 20 7.97 2.95 -3.08
CA PHE A 20 9.11 3.80 -2.78
C PHE A 20 10.40 2.97 -2.81
N PHE A 21 11.50 3.63 -3.18
CA PHE A 21 12.79 2.98 -3.39
C PHE A 21 13.86 3.68 -2.59
N GLY A 22 14.79 2.93 -2.03
CA GLY A 22 15.87 3.51 -1.24
C GLY A 22 17.05 2.57 -1.07
N THR A 23 18.02 3.03 -0.29
CA THR A 23 19.21 2.27 0.09
C THR A 23 19.35 2.32 1.60
N LEU A 24 19.67 1.19 2.24
CA LEU A 24 20.00 1.19 3.67
C LEU A 24 21.29 1.96 3.93
N GLU A 25 21.48 2.45 5.15
CA GLU A 25 22.65 3.26 5.53
C GLU A 25 24.00 2.58 5.24
N THR A 26 24.03 1.24 5.27
CA THR A 26 25.22 0.44 4.92
C THR A 26 25.61 0.52 3.45
N GLY A 27 24.75 1.06 2.57
CA GLY A 27 25.02 1.31 1.16
C GLY A 27 24.96 0.09 0.24
N ASN A 28 24.89 -1.12 0.80
CA ASN A 28 24.96 -2.39 0.06
C ASN A 28 23.59 -3.10 -0.11
N VAL A 29 22.51 -2.48 0.35
CA VAL A 29 21.15 -3.03 0.22
C VAL A 29 20.24 -1.96 -0.36
N HIS A 30 19.81 -2.18 -1.60
CA HIS A 30 18.78 -1.38 -2.27
C HIS A 30 17.43 -2.08 -2.17
N TYR A 31 16.37 -1.33 -1.92
CA TYR A 31 15.03 -1.88 -1.72
C TYR A 31 13.98 -1.12 -2.52
N GLY A 32 12.89 -1.83 -2.84
CA GLY A 32 11.65 -1.27 -3.36
C GLY A 32 10.48 -1.88 -2.58
N LEU A 33 9.70 -1.05 -1.91
CA LEU A 33 8.62 -1.46 -0.98
C LEU A 33 7.36 -0.62 -1.25
N GLY A 34 6.23 -0.98 -0.65
CA GLY A 34 5.01 -0.17 -0.69
C GLY A 34 4.13 -0.38 -1.92
N PHE A 35 4.30 -1.49 -2.64
CA PHE A 35 3.55 -1.78 -3.86
C PHE A 35 2.05 -1.91 -3.63
N THR A 36 1.62 -2.28 -2.42
CA THR A 36 0.23 -2.28 -1.96
C THR A 36 -0.74 -2.92 -2.96
N GLY A 37 -0.43 -4.14 -3.38
CA GLY A 37 -1.24 -4.91 -4.34
C GLY A 37 -1.13 -4.48 -5.81
N ASN A 38 -0.45 -3.36 -6.10
CA ASN A 38 -0.24 -2.86 -7.46
C ASN A 38 1.13 -3.25 -8.02
N GLY A 39 1.71 -4.39 -7.61
CA GLY A 39 3.10 -4.74 -7.94
C GLY A 39 3.40 -4.94 -9.42
N VAL A 40 2.46 -5.51 -10.17
CA VAL A 40 2.69 -5.98 -11.56
C VAL A 40 3.03 -4.81 -12.51
N GLY A 41 2.25 -3.74 -12.50
CA GLY A 41 2.47 -2.58 -13.39
C GLY A 41 3.82 -1.87 -13.19
N PRO A 42 4.16 -1.40 -11.97
CA PRO A 42 5.40 -0.69 -11.67
C PRO A 42 6.63 -1.61 -11.54
N ALA A 43 6.49 -2.95 -11.53
CA ALA A 43 7.63 -3.87 -11.37
C ALA A 43 8.75 -3.59 -12.38
N HIS A 44 8.42 -3.27 -13.63
CA HIS A 44 9.41 -2.93 -14.65
C HIS A 44 10.22 -1.67 -14.28
N LEU A 45 9.53 -0.60 -13.87
CA LEU A 45 10.17 0.64 -13.46
C LEU A 45 11.00 0.43 -12.17
N GLY A 46 10.46 -0.30 -11.20
CA GLY A 46 11.17 -0.63 -9.97
C GLY A 46 12.45 -1.41 -10.22
N GLY A 47 12.42 -2.38 -11.13
CA GLY A 47 13.62 -3.11 -11.55
C GLY A 47 14.67 -2.19 -12.17
N ARG A 48 14.26 -1.22 -13.00
CA ARG A 48 15.17 -0.23 -13.59
C ARG A 48 15.80 0.68 -12.53
N ILE A 49 15.00 1.18 -11.59
CA ILE A 49 15.50 2.01 -10.47
C ILE A 49 16.55 1.25 -9.67
N LEU A 50 16.27 0.00 -9.29
CA LEU A 50 17.19 -0.83 -8.52
C LEU A 50 18.48 -1.16 -9.31
N ALA A 51 18.36 -1.45 -10.61
CA ALA A 51 19.52 -1.70 -11.46
C ALA A 51 20.41 -0.44 -11.61
N HIS A 52 19.82 0.74 -11.80
CA HIS A 52 20.56 1.99 -11.90
C HIS A 52 21.25 2.36 -10.59
N ARG A 53 20.62 2.10 -9.44
CA ARG A 53 21.26 2.22 -8.11
C ARG A 53 22.45 1.30 -7.99
N LEU A 54 22.30 0.02 -8.33
CA LEU A 54 23.37 -0.98 -8.26
C LEU A 54 24.57 -0.61 -9.14
N LEU A 55 24.32 -0.04 -10.32
CA LEU A 55 25.35 0.39 -11.26
C LEU A 55 25.89 1.80 -11.00
N ALA A 56 25.45 2.47 -9.93
CA ALA A 56 25.78 3.87 -9.61
C ALA A 56 25.54 4.83 -10.80
N LYS A 57 24.50 4.57 -11.60
CA LYS A 57 24.14 5.35 -12.78
C LYS A 57 23.14 6.44 -12.39
N TYR A 58 23.66 7.61 -12.05
CA TYR A 58 22.85 8.80 -11.72
C TYR A 58 22.29 9.43 -12.99
N ASP A 59 21.07 9.05 -13.36
CA ASP A 59 20.32 9.56 -14.50
C ASP A 59 18.86 9.88 -14.14
N ASP A 60 18.05 10.24 -15.15
CA ASP A 60 16.65 10.63 -14.97
C ASP A 60 15.79 9.58 -14.25
N VAL A 61 16.17 8.30 -14.30
CA VAL A 61 15.45 7.24 -13.58
C VAL A 61 15.65 7.38 -12.08
N LEU A 62 16.84 7.77 -11.62
CA LEU A 62 17.11 8.02 -10.20
C LEU A 62 16.59 9.38 -9.72
N ALA A 63 16.20 10.27 -10.63
CA ALA A 63 15.58 11.56 -10.32
C ALA A 63 14.04 11.47 -10.12
N LEU A 64 13.45 10.29 -10.30
CA LEU A 64 12.00 10.10 -10.10
C LEU A 64 11.61 10.32 -8.64
N PRO A 65 10.42 10.90 -8.36
CA PRO A 65 9.97 11.23 -7.00
C PRO A 65 9.66 9.99 -6.14
N LEU A 66 9.76 8.79 -6.70
CA LEU A 66 9.63 7.53 -5.97
C LEU A 66 10.96 7.08 -5.34
N VAL A 67 12.07 7.66 -5.79
CA VAL A 67 13.43 7.36 -5.31
C VAL A 67 13.73 8.23 -4.09
N ASP A 68 14.21 7.60 -3.02
CA ASP A 68 14.43 8.19 -1.70
C ASP A 68 13.17 8.86 -1.11
N LEU A 69 11.99 8.42 -1.56
CA LEU A 69 10.71 8.84 -0.99
C LEU A 69 10.57 8.28 0.43
N GLU A 70 10.50 9.17 1.42
CA GLU A 70 10.24 8.76 2.81
C GLU A 70 8.76 8.32 2.94
N PRO A 71 8.49 7.06 3.30
CA PRO A 71 7.13 6.56 3.37
C PRO A 71 6.38 7.14 4.56
N ARG A 72 5.09 7.42 4.38
CA ARG A 72 4.21 7.77 5.50
C ARG A 72 4.13 6.61 6.49
N ARG A 73 4.64 6.83 7.70
CA ARG A 73 4.66 5.82 8.76
C ARG A 73 3.27 5.65 9.39
N PHE A 74 2.92 4.40 9.67
CA PHE A 74 1.77 4.10 10.50
C PHE A 74 2.01 4.53 11.95
N PRO A 75 0.94 4.72 12.75
CA PRO A 75 1.08 4.95 14.18
C PRO A 75 1.89 3.81 14.85
N PRO A 76 2.50 4.06 16.01
CA PRO A 76 3.17 3.00 16.76
C PRO A 76 2.19 1.94 17.28
N GLU A 77 2.72 0.77 17.65
CA GLU A 77 1.93 -0.24 18.37
C GLU A 77 1.57 0.25 19.79
N PRO A 78 0.39 -0.13 20.33
CA PRO A 78 -0.60 -1.07 19.77
C PRO A 78 -1.65 -0.42 18.85
N ILE A 79 -1.58 0.90 18.66
CA ILE A 79 -2.60 1.69 17.93
C ILE A 79 -2.73 1.19 16.49
N ARG A 80 -1.60 0.86 15.85
CA ARG A 80 -1.58 0.31 14.49
C ARG A 80 -2.39 -0.98 14.37
N SER A 81 -2.09 -1.99 15.19
CA SER A 81 -2.77 -3.29 15.08
C SER A 81 -4.26 -3.19 15.36
N VAL A 82 -4.64 -2.46 16.42
CA VAL A 82 -6.05 -2.25 16.77
C VAL A 82 -6.77 -1.46 15.68
N GLY A 83 -6.17 -0.37 15.21
CA GLY A 83 -6.73 0.47 14.14
C GLY A 83 -6.89 -0.29 12.83
N ALA A 84 -5.89 -1.08 12.43
CA ALA A 84 -5.95 -1.92 11.24
C ALA A 84 -7.07 -2.96 11.33
N MET A 85 -7.21 -3.65 12.48
CA MET A 85 -8.28 -4.63 12.70
C MET A 85 -9.67 -3.97 12.59
N VAL A 86 -9.88 -2.84 13.27
CA VAL A 86 -11.17 -2.13 13.28
C VAL A 86 -11.51 -1.62 11.88
N THR A 87 -10.55 -1.00 11.20
CA THR A 87 -10.72 -0.45 9.85
C THR A 87 -11.01 -1.55 8.84
N ASN A 88 -10.20 -2.62 8.81
CA ASN A 88 -10.40 -3.74 7.88
C ASN A 88 -11.78 -4.38 8.05
N ARG A 89 -12.24 -4.53 9.30
CA ARG A 89 -13.58 -5.06 9.57
C ARG A 89 -14.68 -4.12 9.10
N ALA A 90 -14.50 -2.81 9.23
CA ALA A 90 -15.46 -1.82 8.74
C ALA A 90 -15.51 -1.78 7.20
N ILE A 91 -14.36 -1.81 6.52
CA ILE A 91 -14.26 -1.87 5.06
C ILE A 91 -14.96 -3.14 4.54
N HIS A 92 -14.59 -4.32 5.06
CA HIS A 92 -15.21 -5.58 4.65
C HIS A 92 -16.73 -5.57 4.87
N ARG A 93 -17.20 -5.03 6.01
CA ARG A 93 -18.64 -4.94 6.27
C ARG A 93 -19.34 -3.99 5.30
N ARG A 94 -18.72 -2.86 4.98
CA ARG A 94 -19.22 -1.89 4.01
C ARG A 94 -19.33 -2.52 2.62
N ASP A 95 -18.29 -3.23 2.18
CA ASP A 95 -18.24 -3.86 0.86
C ASP A 95 -19.34 -4.93 0.73
N VAL A 96 -19.50 -5.80 1.73
CA VAL A 96 -20.61 -6.78 1.76
C VAL A 96 -21.99 -6.11 1.67
N THR A 97 -22.18 -4.97 2.33
CA THR A 97 -23.47 -4.23 2.24
C THR A 97 -23.67 -3.63 0.85
N LEU A 98 -22.62 -3.07 0.24
CA LEU A 98 -22.70 -2.50 -1.11
C LEU A 98 -22.91 -3.57 -2.19
N ASP A 99 -22.31 -4.74 -2.04
CA ASP A 99 -22.51 -5.89 -2.93
C ASP A 99 -23.96 -6.40 -2.89
N GLY A 100 -24.63 -6.21 -1.74
CA GLY A 100 -26.06 -6.48 -1.58
C GLY A 100 -26.97 -5.36 -2.10
N GLU A 101 -26.41 -4.33 -2.76
CA GLU A 101 -27.11 -3.11 -3.20
C GLU A 101 -27.81 -2.34 -2.05
N GLU A 102 -27.35 -2.55 -0.82
CA GLU A 102 -27.87 -1.89 0.37
C GLU A 102 -27.03 -0.65 0.73
N ILE A 103 -27.62 0.27 1.51
CA ILE A 103 -26.90 1.46 2.00
C ILE A 103 -26.13 1.09 3.27
N PRO A 104 -24.80 1.29 3.31
CA PRO A 104 -24.00 1.01 4.50
C PRO A 104 -24.45 1.85 5.70
N ASN A 105 -24.40 1.26 6.89
CA ASN A 105 -24.61 1.99 8.14
C ASN A 105 -23.65 3.21 8.21
N PRO A 106 -24.13 4.43 8.50
CA PRO A 106 -23.31 5.64 8.53
C PRO A 106 -22.07 5.55 9.44
N PHE A 107 -22.17 4.81 10.55
CA PHE A 107 -21.03 4.58 11.45
C PHE A 107 -19.97 3.67 10.80
N VAL A 108 -20.40 2.62 10.10
CA VAL A 108 -19.50 1.71 9.38
C VAL A 108 -18.80 2.44 8.24
N ASP A 109 -19.54 3.24 7.46
CA ASP A 109 -18.97 4.06 6.39
C ASP A 109 -17.98 5.11 6.93
N PHE A 110 -18.29 5.74 8.07
CA PHE A 110 -17.38 6.66 8.75
C PHE A 110 -16.06 5.99 9.14
N VAL A 111 -16.12 4.81 9.78
CA VAL A 111 -14.92 4.08 10.23
C VAL A 111 -14.13 3.57 9.02
N ALA A 112 -14.79 3.12 7.96
CA ALA A 112 -14.13 2.68 6.73
C ALA A 112 -13.33 3.81 6.04
N LYS A 113 -13.82 5.05 6.11
CA LYS A 113 -13.17 6.25 5.52
C LYS A 113 -12.16 6.94 6.45
N LEU A 114 -12.04 6.49 7.70
CA LEU A 114 -11.19 7.12 8.70
C LEU A 114 -9.70 7.18 8.29
N PRO A 115 -9.08 6.14 7.72
CA PRO A 115 -7.68 6.19 7.32
C PRO A 115 -7.38 7.34 6.33
N ARG A 116 -8.24 7.50 5.31
CA ARG A 116 -8.14 8.58 4.32
C ARG A 116 -8.25 9.97 4.94
N ARG A 117 -9.13 10.13 5.93
CA ARG A 117 -9.23 11.39 6.69
C ARG A 117 -8.00 11.66 7.56
N LEU A 118 -7.30 10.62 7.99
CA LEU A 118 -6.02 10.73 8.70
C LEU A 118 -4.83 10.90 7.74
N GLY A 119 -5.09 10.98 6.43
CA GLY A 119 -4.10 11.17 5.37
C GLY A 119 -3.43 9.89 4.89
N TYR A 120 -3.88 8.72 5.33
CA TYR A 120 -3.46 7.45 4.72
C TYR A 120 -4.37 7.19 3.52
N ASN A 121 -3.86 6.98 2.32
CA ASN A 121 -4.67 6.76 1.10
C ASN A 121 -5.40 5.39 1.06
N LEU A 122 -5.73 4.84 2.22
CA LEU A 122 -6.36 3.55 2.47
C LEU A 122 -7.89 3.64 2.47
N GLY A 123 -8.52 2.58 1.98
CA GLY A 123 -9.98 2.47 1.96
C GLY A 123 -10.64 3.37 0.91
N PRO A 124 -11.97 3.38 0.84
CA PRO A 124 -12.77 4.08 -0.17
C PRO A 124 -12.84 5.60 -0.01
#